data_AF-A0A7C0PS40-F1
#
_entry.id   AF-A0A7C0PS40-F1
#
_cell.length_a   1.000
_cell.length_b   1.000
_cell.length_c   1.000
_cell.angle_alpha   90.00
_cell.angle_beta   90.00
_cell.angle_gamma   90.00
#
_symmetry.space_group_name_H-M   'P 1'
#
loop_
_entity.id
_entity.type
_entity.pdbx_description
1 polymer ?
#
loop_
_entity_poly.entity_id
_entity_poly.type
_entity_poly.pdbx_seq_one_letter_code
_entity_poly.pdbx_strand_id
1 'polypeptide(L)'
;MPSLTEKFAELEKLLLKQRNTLALHAGVPFVLLIYDPHEERRCREEQAHLRDKLSDAGLTVKEIPLERFIFDWYAQKGLLQTIFEKEPQRPQDVYRDLAKNYRPALVKHIIRIAEELEGQDAVLMLTGVSHLYPFVR
;
A
#
# COMPACT_ATOMS: atom_id res chain seq x y z
N MET A 1 20.60 -12.17 -6.72
CA MET A 1 19.48 -11.68 -5.89
C MET A 1 18.55 -12.85 -5.63
N PRO A 2 17.93 -12.95 -4.45
CA PRO A 2 16.93 -14.00 -4.21
C PRO A 2 15.78 -13.89 -5.21
N SER A 3 15.25 -15.03 -5.62
CA SER A 3 14.08 -15.13 -6.50
C SER A 3 12.84 -14.56 -5.81
N LEU A 4 11.82 -14.20 -6.58
CA LEU A 4 10.56 -13.67 -6.05
C LEU A 4 9.92 -14.62 -5.02
N THR A 5 9.85 -15.92 -5.33
CA THR A 5 9.26 -16.92 -4.42
C THR A 5 10.05 -17.05 -3.13
N GLU A 6 11.38 -16.97 -3.16
CA GLU A 6 12.20 -16.96 -1.93
C GLU A 6 11.90 -15.72 -1.07
N LYS A 7 11.72 -14.55 -1.69
CA LYS A 7 11.32 -13.32 -0.98
C LYS A 7 9.94 -13.46 -0.33
N PHE A 8 8.97 -14.06 -1.02
CA PHE A 8 7.64 -14.30 -0.45
C PHE A 8 7.66 -15.34 0.67
N ALA A 9 8.47 -16.40 0.55
CA ALA A 9 8.64 -17.37 1.62
C ALA A 9 9.30 -16.75 2.87
N GLU A 10 10.27 -15.86 2.68
CA GLU A 10 10.86 -15.09 3.76
C GLU A 10 9.83 -14.13 4.39
N LEU A 11 9.07 -13.39 3.58
CA LEU A 11 8.02 -12.50 4.06
C LEU A 11 6.94 -13.27 4.85
N GLU A 12 6.50 -14.42 4.36
CA GLU A 12 5.58 -15.32 5.06
C GLU A 12 6.14 -15.73 6.42
N LYS A 13 7.41 -16.16 6.48
CA LYS A 13 8.06 -16.53 7.73
C LYS A 13 8.16 -15.34 8.69
N LEU A 14 8.52 -14.15 8.19
CA LEU A 14 8.62 -12.94 9.00
C LEU A 14 7.26 -12.57 9.60
N LEU A 15 6.22 -12.58 8.77
CA LEU A 15 4.87 -12.27 9.19
C LEU A 15 4.31 -13.34 10.14
N LEU A 16 4.47 -14.64 9.88
CA LEU A 16 3.87 -15.65 10.75
C LEU A 16 4.65 -15.91 12.04
N LYS A 17 5.99 -15.88 12.00
CA LYS A 17 6.83 -16.41 13.08
C LYS A 17 7.68 -15.36 13.79
N GLN A 18 7.93 -14.21 13.16
CA GLN A 18 8.94 -13.25 13.62
C GLN A 18 8.42 -11.80 13.65
N ARG A 19 7.09 -11.59 13.71
CA ARG A 19 6.50 -10.23 13.75
C ARG A 19 7.02 -9.40 14.93
N ASN A 20 7.17 -10.01 16.10
CA ASN A 20 7.67 -9.34 17.30
C ASN A 20 9.10 -8.82 17.14
N THR A 21 9.90 -9.43 16.25
CA THR A 21 11.28 -8.99 16.01
C THR A 21 11.36 -7.84 15.00
N LEU A 22 10.34 -7.65 14.15
CA LEU A 22 10.29 -6.53 13.21
C LEU A 22 10.17 -5.18 13.95
N ALA A 23 9.56 -5.17 15.13
CA ALA A 23 9.29 -3.96 15.91
C ALA A 23 10.47 -3.52 16.80
N LEU A 24 11.54 -4.32 16.90
CA LEU A 24 12.60 -4.13 17.91
C LEU A 24 13.44 -2.86 17.74
N HIS A 25 13.45 -2.24 16.55
CA HIS A 25 14.35 -1.12 16.25
C HIS A 25 13.70 0.09 15.56
N ALA A 26 12.41 0.03 15.24
CA ALA A 26 11.67 1.13 14.62
C ALA A 26 10.23 1.14 15.16
N GLY A 27 9.72 2.31 15.57
CA GLY A 27 8.42 2.46 16.24
C GLY A 27 7.20 1.90 15.47
N VAL A 28 7.35 1.58 14.19
CA VAL A 28 6.38 0.81 13.40
C VAL A 28 7.13 -0.25 12.57
N PRO A 29 6.90 -1.56 12.78
CA PRO A 29 7.49 -2.61 11.95
C PRO A 29 6.92 -2.55 10.53
N PHE A 30 7.76 -2.33 9.53
CA PHE A 30 7.38 -2.45 8.13
C PHE A 30 8.40 -3.27 7.35
N VAL A 31 7.93 -3.95 6.30
CA VAL A 31 8.78 -4.73 5.39
C VAL A 31 8.50 -4.23 3.97
N LEU A 32 9.58 -3.96 3.22
CA LEU A 32 9.49 -3.58 1.82
C LEU A 32 9.98 -4.74 0.95
N LEU A 33 9.10 -5.27 0.11
CA LEU A 33 9.46 -6.29 -0.87
C LEU A 33 9.77 -5.61 -2.21
N ILE A 34 11.04 -5.68 -2.62
CA ILE A 34 11.53 -5.15 -3.90
C ILE A 34 11.66 -6.30 -4.89
N TYR A 35 11.13 -6.14 -6.10
CA TYR A 35 11.14 -7.16 -7.16
C TYR A 35 11.35 -6.51 -8.53
N ASP A 36 11.68 -7.33 -9.53
CA ASP A 36 11.83 -6.85 -10.91
C ASP A 36 10.44 -6.55 -11.51
N PRO A 37 10.22 -5.37 -12.14
CA PRO A 37 8.94 -5.04 -12.77
C PRO A 37 8.44 -6.08 -13.78
N HIS A 38 9.32 -6.84 -14.44
CA HIS A 38 8.94 -7.94 -15.33
C HIS A 38 8.24 -9.10 -14.59
N GLU A 39 8.40 -9.19 -13.28
CA GLU A 39 7.75 -10.18 -12.43
C GLU A 39 6.40 -9.70 -11.84
N GLU A 40 5.90 -8.51 -12.21
CA GLU A 40 4.68 -7.90 -11.63
C GLU A 40 3.49 -8.86 -11.55
N ARG A 41 3.22 -9.59 -12.64
CA ARG A 41 2.11 -10.56 -12.67
C ARG A 41 2.29 -11.64 -11.60
N ARG A 42 3.48 -12.24 -11.54
CA ARG A 42 3.80 -13.27 -10.55
C ARG A 42 3.78 -12.70 -9.13
N CYS A 43 4.22 -11.45 -8.96
CA CYS A 43 4.15 -10.76 -7.67
C CYS A 43 2.72 -10.63 -7.18
N ARG A 44 1.77 -10.29 -8.06
CA ARG A 44 0.33 -10.24 -7.70
C ARG A 44 -0.23 -11.62 -7.33
N GLU A 45 0.18 -12.66 -8.04
CA GLU A 45 -0.21 -14.05 -7.73
C GLU A 45 0.32 -14.46 -6.34
N GLU A 46 1.60 -14.22 -6.05
CA GLU A 46 2.23 -14.51 -4.75
C GLU A 46 1.66 -13.64 -3.61
N GLN A 47 1.29 -12.37 -3.88
CA GLN A 47 0.58 -11.52 -2.91
C GLN A 47 -0.77 -12.11 -2.50
N ALA A 48 -1.55 -12.60 -3.47
CA ALA A 48 -2.83 -13.26 -3.18
C ALA A 48 -2.62 -14.54 -2.36
N HIS A 49 -1.65 -15.38 -2.74
CA HIS A 49 -1.32 -16.59 -1.99
C HIS A 49 -0.86 -16.28 -0.55
N LEU A 50 -0.02 -15.26 -0.37
CA LEU A 50 0.41 -14.85 0.96
C LEU A 50 -0.78 -14.38 1.81
N ARG A 51 -1.67 -13.55 1.25
CA ARG A 51 -2.86 -13.08 1.95
C ARG A 51 -3.73 -14.24 2.44
N ASP A 52 -3.98 -15.22 1.57
CA ASP A 52 -4.81 -16.37 1.91
C ASP A 52 -4.17 -17.18 3.04
N LYS A 53 -2.86 -17.46 2.98
CA LYS A 53 -2.13 -18.14 4.06
C LYS A 53 -2.15 -17.39 5.39
N LEU A 54 -2.00 -16.06 5.36
CA LEU A 54 -2.07 -15.24 6.57
C LEU A 54 -3.48 -15.29 7.17
N SER A 55 -4.51 -15.23 6.33
CA SER A 55 -5.91 -15.36 6.77
C SER A 55 -6.20 -16.74 7.35
N ASP A 56 -5.71 -17.82 6.74
CA ASP A 56 -5.84 -19.20 7.23
C ASP A 56 -5.13 -19.38 8.58
N ALA A 57 -4.07 -18.63 8.83
CA ALA A 57 -3.38 -18.58 10.12
C ALA A 57 -4.10 -17.71 11.17
N GLY A 58 -5.29 -17.19 10.86
CA GLY A 58 -6.12 -16.39 11.76
C GLY A 58 -5.81 -14.89 11.76
N LEU A 59 -5.03 -14.39 10.79
CA LEU A 59 -4.65 -12.97 10.72
C LEU A 59 -5.64 -12.17 9.88
N THR A 60 -5.97 -10.98 10.36
CA THR A 60 -6.76 -10.05 9.57
C THR A 60 -5.84 -9.33 8.58
N VAL A 61 -5.95 -9.65 7.30
CA VAL A 61 -5.16 -8.97 6.26
C VAL A 61 -6.01 -7.89 5.60
N LYS A 62 -5.54 -6.64 5.64
CA LYS A 62 -6.18 -5.52 4.96
C LYS A 62 -5.28 -4.95 3.88
N GLU A 63 -5.72 -5.11 2.64
CA GLU A 63 -5.06 -4.54 1.48
C GLU A 63 -5.49 -3.08 1.25
N ILE A 64 -4.53 -2.23 0.94
CA ILE A 64 -4.69 -0.82 0.56
C ILE A 64 -4.07 -0.64 -0.83
N PRO A 65 -4.86 -0.78 -1.90
CA PRO A 65 -4.39 -0.56 -3.26
C PRO A 65 -4.18 0.92 -3.53
N LEU A 66 -3.01 1.29 -4.05
CA LEU A 66 -2.60 2.68 -4.24
C LEU A 66 -2.79 3.20 -5.68
N GLU A 67 -3.12 2.33 -6.63
CA GLU A 67 -3.22 2.66 -8.06
C GLU A 67 -4.21 3.79 -8.34
N ARG A 68 -5.31 3.82 -7.58
CA ARG A 68 -6.41 4.79 -7.74
C ARG A 68 -6.63 5.68 -6.52
N PHE A 69 -5.86 5.48 -5.47
CA PHE A 69 -6.12 6.04 -4.14
C PHE A 69 -6.44 7.55 -4.18
N ILE A 70 -5.60 8.34 -4.85
CA ILE A 70 -5.76 9.79 -4.88
C ILE A 70 -7.00 10.23 -5.64
N PHE A 71 -7.34 9.54 -6.74
CA PHE A 71 -8.54 9.84 -7.52
C PHE A 71 -9.80 9.49 -6.74
N ASP A 72 -9.81 8.34 -6.05
CA ASP A 72 -10.91 7.93 -5.18
C ASP A 72 -11.08 8.93 -4.01
N TRP A 73 -9.98 9.47 -3.47
CA TRP A 73 -10.03 10.51 -2.44
C TRP A 73 -10.64 11.83 -2.93
N TYR A 74 -10.28 12.28 -4.14
CA TYR A 74 -10.92 13.47 -4.74
C TYR A 74 -12.38 13.21 -5.11
N ALA A 75 -12.73 11.99 -5.52
CA ALA A 75 -14.10 11.59 -5.82
C ALA A 75 -14.99 11.68 -4.57
N GLN A 76 -14.52 11.15 -3.43
CA GLN A 76 -15.21 11.23 -2.15
C GLN A 76 -15.44 12.68 -1.67
N LYS A 77 -14.63 13.63 -2.15
CA LYS A 77 -14.78 15.06 -1.86
C LYS A 77 -15.64 15.82 -2.87
N GLY A 78 -16.12 15.16 -3.92
CA GLY A 78 -16.84 15.82 -5.01
C GLY A 78 -15.96 16.72 -5.88
N LEU A 79 -14.64 16.53 -5.86
CA LEU A 79 -13.65 17.39 -6.53
C LEU A 79 -13.01 16.73 -7.76
N LEU A 80 -13.24 15.43 -7.99
CA LEU A 80 -12.59 14.69 -9.08
C LEU A 80 -12.87 15.31 -10.46
N GLN A 81 -14.12 15.69 -10.71
CA GLN A 81 -14.52 16.29 -11.98
C GLN A 81 -13.80 17.63 -12.22
N THR A 82 -13.69 18.47 -11.19
CA THR A 82 -12.95 19.75 -11.26
C THR A 82 -11.47 19.54 -11.57
N ILE A 83 -10.87 18.47 -11.04
CA ILE A 83 -9.48 18.11 -11.36
C ILE A 83 -9.33 17.77 -12.84
N PHE A 84 -10.24 16.97 -13.41
CA PHE A 84 -10.20 16.61 -14.83
C PHE A 84 -10.49 17.79 -15.76
N GLU A 85 -11.37 18.72 -15.38
CA GLU A 85 -11.62 19.94 -16.16
C GLU A 85 -10.42 20.89 -16.16
N LYS A 86 -9.67 20.93 -15.04
CA LYS A 86 -8.49 21.78 -14.87
C LYS A 86 -7.26 21.21 -15.61
N GLU A 87 -7.14 19.90 -15.73
CA GLU A 87 -5.94 19.20 -16.24
C GLU A 87 -5.53 19.63 -17.66
N PRO A 88 -6.44 19.74 -18.65
CA PRO A 88 -6.05 20.16 -20.01
C PRO A 88 -5.51 21.59 -20.08
N GLN A 89 -5.96 22.46 -19.18
CA GLN A 89 -5.59 23.88 -19.17
C GLN A 89 -4.35 24.15 -18.31
N ARG A 90 -4.21 23.43 -17.19
CA ARG A 90 -3.19 23.67 -16.15
C ARG A 90 -2.66 22.35 -15.57
N PRO A 91 -1.99 21.51 -16.37
CA PRO A 91 -1.57 20.18 -15.94
C PRO A 91 -0.54 20.22 -14.79
N GLN A 92 0.35 21.22 -14.78
CA GLN A 92 1.33 21.39 -13.71
C GLN A 92 0.69 21.77 -12.37
N ASP A 93 -0.36 22.59 -12.40
CA ASP A 93 -1.10 22.96 -11.19
C ASP A 93 -1.84 21.74 -10.64
N VAL A 94 -2.50 20.97 -11.51
CA VAL A 94 -3.17 19.72 -11.11
C VAL A 94 -2.17 18.76 -10.48
N TYR A 95 -1.04 18.52 -11.14
CA TYR A 95 -0.01 17.63 -10.61
C TYR A 95 0.49 18.08 -9.23
N ARG A 96 0.76 19.38 -9.04
CA ARG A 96 1.17 19.95 -7.75
C ARG A 96 0.09 19.75 -6.68
N ASP A 97 -1.17 19.95 -7.03
CA ASP A 97 -2.30 19.76 -6.11
C ASP A 97 -2.48 18.29 -5.73
N LEU A 98 -2.35 17.36 -6.69
CA LEU A 98 -2.35 15.92 -6.43
C LEU A 98 -1.22 15.54 -5.47
N ALA A 99 0.02 15.93 -5.78
CA ALA A 99 1.20 15.64 -4.96
C ALA A 99 1.09 16.21 -3.53
N LYS A 100 0.64 17.47 -3.41
CA LYS A 100 0.44 18.14 -2.11
C LYS A 100 -0.55 17.38 -1.22
N ASN A 101 -1.63 16.85 -1.82
CA ASN A 101 -2.69 16.21 -1.06
C ASN A 101 -2.49 14.70 -0.86
N TYR A 102 -1.66 14.03 -1.67
CA TYR A 102 -1.48 12.58 -1.64
C TYR A 102 -1.01 12.07 -0.27
N ARG A 103 0.14 12.54 0.22
CA ARG A 103 0.73 12.03 1.48
C ARG A 103 -0.17 12.29 2.69
N PRO A 104 -0.72 13.50 2.92
CA PRO A 104 -1.65 13.73 4.02
C PRO A 104 -2.92 12.86 3.93
N ALA A 105 -3.47 12.70 2.72
CA ALA A 105 -4.63 11.85 2.51
C ALA A 105 -4.33 10.38 2.82
N LEU A 106 -3.21 9.85 2.33
CA LEU A 106 -2.81 8.46 2.52
C LEU A 106 -2.55 8.15 4.00
N VAL A 107 -1.79 9.02 4.69
CA VAL A 107 -1.52 8.86 6.13
C VAL A 107 -2.81 8.81 6.92
N LYS A 108 -3.74 9.74 6.68
CA LYS A 108 -5.05 9.75 7.35
C LYS A 108 -5.85 8.47 7.05
N HIS A 109 -5.77 7.97 5.81
CA HIS A 109 -6.47 6.75 5.42
C HIS A 109 -5.89 5.50 6.11
N ILE A 110 -4.57 5.38 6.17
CA ILE A 110 -3.87 4.27 6.86
C ILE A 110 -4.19 4.29 8.35
N ILE A 111 -4.12 5.46 9.00
CA ILE A 111 -4.45 5.61 10.43
C ILE A 111 -5.88 5.16 10.71
N ARG A 112 -6.86 5.66 9.92
CA ARG A 112 -8.27 5.25 10.08
C ARG A 112 -8.44 3.73 9.94
N ILE A 113 -7.78 3.11 8.97
CA ILE A 113 -7.86 1.64 8.81
C ILE A 113 -7.20 0.93 9.99
N ALA A 114 -6.08 1.43 10.49
CA ALA A 114 -5.42 0.85 11.67
C ALA A 114 -6.31 0.95 12.92
N GLU A 115 -7.01 2.07 13.12
CA GLU A 115 -8.01 2.25 14.18
C GLU A 115 -9.19 1.28 14.03
N GLU A 116 -9.69 1.05 12.81
CA GLU A 116 -10.74 0.06 12.52
C GLU A 116 -10.32 -1.39 12.83
N LEU A 117 -9.02 -1.65 12.86
CA LEU A 117 -8.43 -2.96 13.14
C LEU A 117 -7.88 -3.06 14.57
N GLU A 118 -8.11 -2.06 15.41
CA GLU A 118 -7.63 -2.08 16.79
C GLU A 118 -8.19 -3.30 17.55
N GLY A 119 -7.31 -4.01 18.26
CA GLY A 119 -7.64 -5.26 18.95
C GLY A 119 -7.63 -6.52 18.08
N GLN A 120 -7.39 -6.40 16.77
CA GLN A 120 -7.22 -7.54 15.85
C GLN A 120 -5.73 -7.79 15.60
N ASP A 121 -5.33 -9.06 15.49
CA ASP A 121 -3.99 -9.40 14.99
C ASP A 121 -3.98 -9.22 13.46
N ALA A 122 -3.59 -8.02 13.03
CA ALA A 122 -3.79 -7.56 11.66
C ALA A 122 -2.49 -7.19 10.93
N VAL A 123 -2.51 -7.35 9.61
CA VAL A 123 -1.45 -6.93 8.69
C VAL A 123 -2.02 -5.99 7.65
N LEU A 124 -1.43 -4.79 7.54
CA LEU A 124 -1.73 -3.84 6.47
C LEU A 124 -0.79 -4.09 5.29
N MET A 125 -1.34 -4.33 4.10
CA MET A 125 -0.58 -4.50 2.87
C MET A 125 -0.83 -3.32 1.94
N LEU A 126 0.19 -2.54 1.65
CA LEU A 126 0.12 -1.48 0.64
C LEU A 126 0.56 -2.06 -0.70
N THR A 127 -0.35 -2.10 -1.68
CA THR A 127 -0.10 -2.66 -3.02
C THR A 127 -0.13 -1.57 -4.08
N GLY A 128 0.50 -1.82 -5.23
CA GLY A 128 0.59 -0.82 -6.29
C GLY A 128 1.46 0.40 -5.95
N VAL A 129 2.40 0.27 -5.01
CA VAL A 129 3.26 1.36 -4.50
C VAL A 129 4.05 2.12 -5.57
N SER A 130 4.26 1.54 -6.75
CA SER A 130 4.86 2.23 -7.90
C SER A 130 4.07 3.47 -8.33
N HIS A 131 2.74 3.49 -8.10
CA HIS A 131 1.86 4.62 -8.41
C HIS A 131 1.99 5.80 -7.42
N LEU A 132 2.78 5.62 -6.35
CA LEU A 132 3.21 6.74 -5.52
C LEU A 132 4.06 7.71 -6.35
N TYR A 133 4.86 7.22 -7.28
CA TYR A 133 5.54 8.07 -8.25
C TYR A 133 4.54 8.53 -9.32
N PRO A 134 4.50 9.82 -9.70
CA PRO A 134 5.45 10.86 -9.31
C PRO A 134 4.97 11.73 -8.12
N PHE A 135 3.78 11.45 -7.58
CA PHE A 135 3.07 12.28 -6.60
C PHE A 135 3.73 12.35 -5.22
N VAL A 136 4.39 11.28 -4.78
CA VAL A 136 5.12 11.19 -3.51
C VAL A 136 6.59 10.95 -3.86
N ARG A 137 7.44 11.86 -3.37
CA ARG A 137 8.90 11.83 -3.52
C ARG A 137 9.56 11.98 -2.16
#